data_AF-A0A2A5XGB0-F1
#
_entry.id   AF-A0A2A5XGB0-F1
#
_cell.length_a   1.000
_cell.length_b   1.000
_cell.length_c   1.000
_cell.angle_alpha   90.00
_cell.angle_beta   90.00
_cell.angle_gamma   90.00
#
_symmetry.space_group_name_H-M   'P 1'
#
loop_
_entity.id
_entity.type
_entity.pdbx_description
1 polymer ?
#
loop_
_entity_poly.entity_id
_entity_poly.type
_entity_poly.pdbx_seq_one_letter_code
_entity_poly.pdbx_strand_id
1 'polypeptide(L)' 'MWVINIILSGFFLLFFAIIMNAIVQYLKIMTWYDFLMMLKDSSKSTKIRLIDYLWLFLGYPFLLGLIIYYTTKIFFI' A
#
# COMPACT_ATOMS: atom_id res chain seq x y z
N MET A 1 4.31 27.79 -2.07
CA MET A 1 3.11 26.98 -1.77
C MET A 1 3.21 25.53 -2.29
N TRP A 2 3.50 25.30 -3.57
CA TRP A 2 3.38 23.97 -4.20
C TRP A 2 4.20 22.84 -3.53
N VAL A 3 5.44 23.16 -3.10
CA VAL A 3 6.32 22.21 -2.38
C VAL A 3 5.70 21.74 -1.06
N ILE A 4 5.06 22.64 -0.31
CA ILE A 4 4.40 22.30 0.96
C ILE A 4 3.25 21.32 0.71
N ASN A 5 2.46 21.55 -0.34
CA ASN A 5 1.34 20.67 -0.66
C ASN A 5 1.83 19.27 -1.10
N ILE A 6 2.93 19.18 -1.85
CA ILE A 6 3.55 17.88 -2.19
C ILE A 6 3.99 17.15 -0.92
N ILE A 7 4.66 17.84 0.00
CA ILE A 7 5.13 17.25 1.26
C ILE A 7 3.94 16.74 2.08
N LEU A 8 2.90 17.56 2.27
CA LEU A 8 1.70 17.18 3.01
C LEU A 8 0.98 15.98 2.37
N SER A 9 0.92 15.95 1.03
CA SER A 9 0.34 14.81 0.30
C SER A 9 1.13 13.53 0.49
N GLY A 10 2.46 13.64 0.45
CA GLY A 10 3.36 12.52 0.72
C GLY A 10 3.18 11.97 2.14
N PHE A 11 3.11 12.84 3.14
CA PHE A 11 2.86 12.43 4.53
C PHE A 11 1.48 11.78 4.70
N PHE A 12 0.45 12.34 4.08
CA PHE A 12 -0.90 11.77 4.15
C PHE A 12 -0.94 10.39 3.48
N LEU A 13 -0.40 10.26 2.28
CA LEU A 13 -0.29 8.98 1.58
C LEU A 13 0.47 7.94 2.43
N LEU A 14 1.61 8.34 3.01
CA LEU A 14 2.43 7.49 3.86
C LEU A 14 1.65 7.00 5.08
N PHE A 15 0.91 7.89 5.76
CA PHE A 15 0.12 7.56 6.93
C PHE A 15 -0.91 6.46 6.62
N PHE A 16 -1.67 6.61 5.53
CA PHE A 16 -2.65 5.58 5.14
C PHE A 16 -2.00 4.30 4.61
N ALA A 17 -0.86 4.38 3.93
CA ALA A 17 -0.13 3.20 3.49
C ALA A 17 0.33 2.34 4.68
N ILE A 18 0.79 2.96 5.77
CA ILE A 18 1.17 2.27 7.01
C ILE A 18 -0.05 1.59 7.64
N ILE A 19 -1.18 2.30 7.76
CA ILE A 19 -2.43 1.73 8.29
C ILE A 19 -2.88 0.55 7.46
N MET A 20 -2.87 0.69 6.12
CA MET A 20 -3.28 -0.38 5.22
C MET A 20 -2.40 -1.61 5.38
N ASN A 21 -1.07 -1.44 5.43
CA ASN A 21 -0.15 -2.55 5.68
C ASN A 21 -0.41 -3.23 7.04
N ALA A 22 -0.71 -2.47 8.09
CA ALA A 22 -1.04 -3.04 9.39
C ALA A 22 -2.35 -3.86 9.36
N ILE A 23 -3.39 -3.37 8.66
CA ILE A 23 -4.66 -4.09 8.49
C ILE A 23 -4.44 -5.39 7.70
N VAL A 24 -3.69 -5.34 6.59
CA VAL A 24 -3.39 -6.50 5.75
C VAL A 24 -2.62 -7.56 6.53
N GLN A 25 -1.63 -7.13 7.31
CA GLN A 25 -0.86 -8.01 8.17
C GLN A 25 -1.75 -8.67 9.25
N TYR A 26 -2.67 -7.91 9.85
CA TYR A 26 -3.66 -8.44 10.78
C TYR A 26 -4.57 -9.48 10.13
N LEU A 27 -4.98 -9.26 8.87
CA LEU A 27 -5.79 -10.18 8.07
C LEU A 27 -5.01 -11.40 7.56
N LYS A 28 -3.71 -11.50 7.87
CA LYS A 28 -2.79 -12.54 7.35
C LYS A 28 -2.80 -12.63 5.82
N ILE A 29 -3.00 -11.50 5.15
CA ILE A 29 -2.84 -11.35 3.70
C ILE A 29 -1.41 -10.88 3.45
N MET A 30 -0.84 -11.29 2.33
CA MET A 30 0.53 -10.96 1.97
C MET A 30 0.71 -9.46 1.71
N THR A 31 1.70 -8.84 2.34
CA THR A 31 2.09 -7.45 2.06
C THR A 31 3.17 -7.38 0.97
N TRP A 32 3.42 -6.18 0.43
CA TRP A 32 4.53 -5.96 -0.49
C TRP A 32 5.90 -6.30 0.12
N TYR A 33 6.06 -6.09 1.43
CA TYR A 33 7.28 -6.47 2.15
C TYR A 33 7.48 -7.99 2.17
N ASP A 34 6.42 -8.74 2.46
CA ASP A 34 6.46 -10.20 2.46
C ASP A 34 6.77 -10.75 1.06
N PHE A 35 6.17 -10.14 0.02
CA PHE A 35 6.41 -10.49 -1.37
C PHE A 35 7.86 -10.27 -1.80
N LEU A 36 8.41 -9.09 -1.53
CA LEU A 36 9.81 -8.78 -1.86
C LEU A 36 10.78 -9.65 -1.07
N MET A 37 10.49 -9.95 0.19
CA MET A 37 11.32 -10.82 1.01
C MET A 37 11.31 -12.27 0.51
N MET A 38 10.15 -12.77 0.08
CA MET A 38 10.03 -14.08 -0.55
C MET A 38 10.79 -14.15 -1.88
N LEU A 39 10.73 -13.09 -2.71
CA LEU A 39 11.51 -13.03 -3.96
C LEU A 39 13.02 -13.00 -3.70
N LYS A 40 13.46 -12.34 -2.64
CA LYS A 40 14.87 -12.27 -2.24
C LYS A 40 15.39 -13.61 -1.72
N ASP A 41 14.54 -14.35 -1.02
CA ASP A 41 14.91 -15.58 -0.32
C ASP A 41 14.04 -16.75 -0.80
N SER A 42 14.36 -17.26 -2.01
CA SER A 42 13.61 -18.32 -2.69
C SER A 42 13.56 -19.65 -1.93
N SER A 43 14.34 -19.77 -0.84
CA SER A 43 14.31 -20.90 0.08
C SER A 43 13.02 -20.97 0.90
N LYS A 44 12.36 -19.83 1.15
CA LYS A 44 11.03 -19.75 1.75
C LYS A 44 9.97 -19.97 0.67
N SER A 45 9.66 -21.24 0.39
CA SER A 45 8.50 -21.64 -0.41
C SER A 45 7.21 -21.29 0.33
N THR A 46 6.84 -20.01 0.30
CA THR A 46 5.58 -19.51 0.84
C THR A 46 4.56 -19.64 -0.28
N LYS A 47 3.56 -20.50 -0.09
CA LYS A 47 2.55 -20.76 -1.12
C LYS A 47 1.68 -19.51 -1.28
N ILE A 48 1.93 -18.73 -2.33
CA ILE A 48 1.17 -17.51 -2.63
C ILE A 48 -0.25 -17.92 -3.01
N ARG A 49 -1.25 -17.38 -2.33
CA ARG A 49 -2.65 -17.61 -2.68
C ARG A 49 -3.06 -16.65 -3.79
N LEU A 50 -4.06 -17.02 -4.58
CA LEU A 50 -4.62 -16.12 -5.61
C LEU A 50 -5.07 -14.78 -5.00
N ILE A 51 -5.61 -14.80 -3.78
CA ILE A 51 -6.03 -13.59 -3.08
C ILE A 51 -4.86 -12.64 -2.74
N ASP A 52 -3.66 -13.19 -2.50
CA ASP A 52 -2.47 -12.39 -2.24
C ASP A 52 -2.04 -11.65 -3.51
N TYR A 53 -2.10 -12.31 -4.68
CA TYR A 53 -1.87 -11.66 -5.97
C TYR A 53 -2.92 -10.59 -6.30
N LEU A 54 -4.20 -10.91 -6.16
CA LEU A 54 -5.28 -9.95 -6.39
C LEU A 54 -5.17 -8.75 -5.45
N TRP A 55 -4.80 -8.99 -4.18
CA TRP A 55 -4.57 -7.92 -3.22
C TRP A 55 -3.40 -7.03 -3.63
N LEU A 56 -2.21 -7.60 -3.90
CA LEU A 56 -1.01 -6.83 -4.19
C LEU A 56 -1.12 -5.99 -5.46
N PHE A 57 -1.70 -6.55 -6.52
CA PHE A 57 -1.71 -5.92 -7.84
C PHE A 57 -3.00 -5.15 -8.16
N LEU A 58 -4.12 -5.45 -7.50
CA LEU A 58 -5.40 -4.74 -7.72
C LEU A 58 -5.86 -4.01 -6.47
N GLY A 59 -5.98 -4.71 -5.33
CA GLY A 59 -6.52 -4.14 -4.10
C GLY A 59 -5.69 -2.99 -3.54
N TYR A 60 -4.38 -3.20 -3.41
CA TYR A 60 -3.45 -2.24 -2.82
C TYR A 60 -3.31 -0.97 -3.68
N PRO A 61 -3.06 -1.04 -5.01
CA PRO A 61 -3.00 0.15 -5.86
C PRO A 61 -4.34 0.88 -5.94
N PHE A 62 -5.47 0.16 -5.98
CA PHE A 62 -6.80 0.77 -5.98
C PHE A 62 -7.05 1.59 -4.70
N LEU A 63 -6.74 1.04 -3.53
CA LEU A 63 -6.95 1.73 -2.26
C LEU A 63 -6.02 2.94 -2.10
N LEU A 64 -4.73 2.80 -2.44
CA LEU A 64 -3.81 3.94 -2.47
C LEU A 64 -4.27 5.02 -3.45
N GLY A 65 -4.75 4.62 -4.63
CA GLY A 65 -5.31 5.52 -5.63
C GLY A 65 -6.52 6.29 -5.11
N LEU A 66 -7.44 5.62 -4.39
CA LEU A 66 -8.56 6.27 -3.72
C LEU A 66 -8.09 7.29 -2.69
N ILE A 67 -7.12 6.93 -1.84
CA ILE A 67 -6.57 7.84 -0.82
C ILE A 67 -6.03 9.10 -1.49
N ILE A 68 -5.21 8.98 -2.53
CA ILE A 68 -4.65 10.14 -3.25
C ILE A 68 -5.76 10.97 -3.90
N TYR A 69 -6.72 10.32 -4.57
CA TYR A 69 -7.85 11.02 -5.20
C TYR A 69 -8.67 11.85 -4.21
N TYR A 70 -8.92 11.34 -3.00
CA TYR A 70 -9.60 12.11 -1.96
C TYR A 70 -8.68 13.16 -1.33
N THR A 71 -7.40 12.87 -1.16
CA THR A 71 -6.40 13.82 -0.64
C THR A 71 -6.30 15.05 -1.55
N THR A 72 -6.27 14.86 -2.87
CA THR A 72 -6.20 15.98 -3.81
C THR A 72 -7.44 16.85 -3.75
N LYS A 73 -8.62 16.26 -3.54
CA LYS A 73 -9.86 17.00 -3.32
C LYS A 73 -9.98 17.69 -1.97
N ILE A 74 -9.15 17.37 -0.97
CA ILE A 74 -9.22 18.02 0.35
C ILE A 74 -8.13 19.09 0.47
N PHE A 75 -6.92 18.80 0.00
CA PHE A 75 -5.75 19.67 0.20
C PHE A 75 -5.42 20.59 -0.98
N PHE A 76 -5.98 20.33 -2.18
CA PHE A 76 -5.68 21.11 -3.39
C PHE A 76 -6.93 21.69 -4.05
N ILE A 77 -8.00 21.93 -3.28
CA ILE A 77 -9.08 22.84 -3.69
C ILE A 77 -8.52 24.25 -3.87
#